data_AF-A0ABD1SU31-F1
#
_entry.id   AF-A0ABD1SU31-F1
#
_cell.length_a   1.000
_cell.length_b   1.000
_cell.length_c   1.000
_cell.angle_alpha   90.00
_cell.angle_beta   90.00
_cell.angle_gamma   90.00
#
_symmetry.space_group_name_H-M   'P 1'
#
loop_
_entity.id
_entity.type
_entity.pdbx_description
1 polymer ?
#
loop_
_entity_poly.entity_id
_entity_poly.type
_entity_poly.pdbx_seq_one_letter_code
_entity_poly.pdbx_strand_id
1 'polypeptide(L)'
;MGINTAVRNAYFNNLENKKIMSVEEFKKWLKKFGKNESDPISELQLQRAILDTTRGWFSKRKAKRAMKEADSNNNGLIDDNEIVHLRDFAARDLGIKLVN
;
A
#
# COMPACT_ATOMS: atom_id res chain seq x y z
N MET A 1 10.31 12.20 33.52
CA MET A 1 10.89 12.51 32.20
C MET A 1 9.76 12.78 31.23
N GLY A 2 9.40 14.05 31.05
CA GLY A 2 8.35 14.46 30.11
C GLY A 2 8.92 14.46 28.69
N ILE A 3 8.27 13.76 27.77
CA ILE A 3 8.64 13.77 26.35
C ILE A 3 8.48 15.22 25.87
N ASN A 4 9.55 15.83 25.35
CA ASN A 4 9.57 17.22 24.91
C ASN A 4 8.47 17.44 23.85
N THR A 5 7.65 18.48 24.04
CA THR A 5 6.47 18.81 23.20
C THR A 5 6.80 18.88 21.70
N ALA A 6 8.03 19.24 21.34
CA ALA A 6 8.51 19.23 19.96
C ALA A 6 8.62 17.81 19.36
N VAL A 7 9.07 16.83 20.15
CA VAL A 7 9.12 15.42 19.74
C VAL A 7 7.71 14.88 19.60
N ARG A 8 6.83 15.18 20.57
CA ARG A 8 5.41 14.81 20.50
C ARG A 8 4.77 15.35 19.21
N ASN A 9 4.90 16.65 18.94
CA ASN A 9 4.32 17.27 17.75
C ASN A 9 4.93 16.77 16.44
N ALA A 10 6.24 16.49 16.38
CA ALA A 10 6.86 15.90 15.19
C ALA A 10 6.34 14.47 14.92
N TYR A 11 6.13 13.67 15.96
CA TYR A 11 5.51 12.34 15.82
C TYR A 11 4.04 12.42 15.39
N PHE A 12 3.25 13.33 15.99
CA PHE A 12 1.84 13.53 15.60
C PHE A 12 1.71 14.07 14.17
N ASN A 13 2.49 15.07 13.77
CA ASN A 13 2.49 15.61 12.40
C ASN A 13 2.92 14.58 11.33
N ASN A 14 3.78 13.62 11.68
CA ASN A 14 4.21 12.54 10.78
C ASN A 14 3.16 11.41 10.67
N LEU A 15 2.24 11.32 11.64
CA LEU A 15 1.09 10.41 11.62
C LEU A 15 -0.13 11.04 10.92
N GLU A 16 -0.36 12.35 11.09
CA GLU A 16 -1.47 13.08 10.45
C GLU A 16 -1.36 13.12 8.91
N ASN A 17 -0.14 13.02 8.36
CA ASN A 17 0.06 12.97 6.90
C ASN A 17 0.03 11.56 6.29
N LYS A 18 -0.12 10.50 7.10
CA LYS A 18 -0.20 9.12 6.60
C LYS A 18 -1.65 8.65 6.58
N LYS A 19 -2.11 8.19 5.42
CA LYS A 19 -3.46 7.66 5.26
C LYS A 19 -3.56 6.32 6.00
N ILE A 20 -4.38 6.25 7.04
CA ILE A 20 -4.68 4.99 7.74
C ILE A 20 -5.85 4.32 7.02
N MET A 21 -5.75 3.02 6.78
CA MET A 21 -6.85 2.21 6.24
C MET A 21 -6.76 0.78 6.72
N SER A 22 -7.90 0.09 6.78
CA SER A 22 -7.89 -1.34 7.04
C SER A 22 -7.33 -2.12 5.84
N VAL A 23 -6.92 -3.37 6.07
CA VAL A 23 -6.51 -4.28 4.98
C VAL A 23 -7.63 -4.45 3.95
N GLU A 24 -8.88 -4.53 4.38
CA GLU A 24 -10.05 -4.65 3.49
C GLU A 24 -10.34 -3.37 2.71
N GLU A 25 -10.16 -2.21 3.33
CA GLU A 25 -10.28 -0.93 2.64
C GLU A 25 -9.18 -0.75 1.60
N PHE A 26 -7.96 -1.17 1.92
CA PHE A 26 -6.84 -1.15 0.98
C PHE A 26 -7.10 -2.07 -0.21
N LYS A 27 -7.61 -3.28 0.05
CA LYS A 27 -8.07 -4.21 -0.99
C LYS A 27 -9.12 -3.56 -1.89
N LYS A 28 -10.19 -3.01 -1.31
CA LYS A 28 -11.25 -2.31 -2.07
C LYS A 28 -10.68 -1.16 -2.89
N TRP A 29 -9.73 -0.41 -2.32
CA TRP A 29 -9.06 0.67 -3.02
C TRP A 29 -8.24 0.19 -4.21
N LEU A 30 -7.45 -0.88 -4.08
CA LEU A 30 -6.71 -1.48 -5.19
C LEU A 30 -7.64 -2.01 -6.30
N LYS A 31 -8.79 -2.59 -5.92
CA LYS A 31 -9.78 -3.11 -6.87
C LYS A 31 -10.41 -2.05 -7.77
N LYS A 32 -10.44 -0.78 -7.37
CA LYS A 32 -10.91 0.35 -8.22
C LYS A 32 -10.10 0.52 -9.51
N PHE A 33 -8.86 0.03 -9.54
CA PHE A 33 -7.98 0.11 -10.71
C PHE A 33 -8.09 -1.12 -11.63
N GLY A 34 -8.88 -2.12 -11.21
CA GLY A 34 -9.17 -3.35 -11.95
C GLY A 34 -10.38 -3.25 -12.86
N LYS A 35 -10.61 -4.33 -13.62
CA LYS A 35 -11.79 -4.47 -14.48
C LYS A 35 -12.97 -5.06 -13.71
N ASN A 36 -12.70 -6.00 -12.80
CA ASN A 36 -13.69 -6.65 -11.96
C ASN A 36 -13.26 -6.58 -10.49
N GLU A 37 -14.24 -6.43 -9.60
CA GLU A 37 -14.01 -6.40 -8.15
C GLU A 37 -13.81 -7.80 -7.54
N SER A 38 -14.08 -8.87 -8.26
CA SER A 38 -13.84 -10.25 -7.78
C SER A 38 -12.40 -10.70 -7.94
N ASP A 39 -11.67 -10.10 -8.89
CA ASP A 39 -10.43 -10.69 -9.38
C ASP A 39 -9.26 -10.42 -8.41
N PRO A 40 -8.29 -11.35 -8.34
CA PRO A 40 -7.00 -11.12 -7.71
C PRO A 40 -6.30 -9.90 -8.32
N ILE A 41 -5.47 -9.24 -7.52
CA ILE A 41 -4.79 -8.01 -7.95
C ILE A 41 -3.58 -8.37 -8.80
N SER A 42 -3.57 -7.89 -10.04
CA SER A 42 -2.44 -8.07 -10.96
C SER A 42 -1.37 -6.97 -10.82
N GLU A 43 -0.15 -7.24 -11.31
CA GLU A 43 0.94 -6.24 -11.36
C GLU A 43 0.48 -4.93 -12.03
N LEU A 44 -0.31 -5.01 -13.10
CA LEU A 44 -0.78 -3.82 -13.84
C LEU A 44 -1.75 -2.97 -13.01
N GLN A 45 -2.67 -3.62 -12.29
CA GLN A 45 -3.59 -2.92 -11.40
C GLN A 45 -2.84 -2.26 -10.24
N LEU A 46 -1.88 -2.98 -9.67
CA LEU A 46 -1.01 -2.45 -8.62
C LEU A 46 -0.19 -1.25 -9.12
N GLN A 47 0.34 -1.31 -10.35
CA GLN A 47 1.04 -0.20 -10.99
C GLN A 47 0.15 1.03 -11.15
N ARG A 48 -1.10 0.85 -11.59
CA ARG A 48 -2.07 1.96 -11.76
C ARG A 48 -2.38 2.61 -10.42
N ALA A 49 -2.59 1.83 -9.37
CA ALA A 49 -2.81 2.35 -8.02
C ALA A 49 -1.61 3.16 -7.50
N ILE A 50 -0.38 2.67 -7.73
CA ILE A 50 0.84 3.38 -7.35
C ILE A 50 0.98 4.69 -8.15
N LEU A 51 0.68 4.66 -9.45
CA LEU A 51 0.75 5.84 -10.31
C LEU A 51 -0.22 6.92 -9.83
N ASP A 52 -1.47 6.55 -9.51
CA ASP A 52 -2.50 7.46 -9.00
C ASP A 52 -2.09 8.11 -7.68
N THR A 53 -1.50 7.33 -6.76
CA THR A 53 -1.11 7.81 -5.42
C THR A 53 0.16 8.67 -5.44
N THR A 54 1.17 8.26 -6.21
CA THR A 54 2.51 8.87 -6.14
C THR A 54 2.79 9.87 -7.25
N ARG A 55 1.95 9.90 -8.30
CA ARG A 55 2.13 10.68 -9.54
C ARG A 55 3.54 10.57 -10.16
N GLY A 56 4.27 9.50 -9.83
CA GLY A 56 5.69 9.37 -10.11
C GLY A 56 6.00 8.46 -11.30
N TRP A 57 7.10 8.76 -11.99
CA TRP A 57 7.58 8.01 -13.16
C TRP A 57 8.09 6.59 -12.84
N PHE A 58 8.26 6.23 -11.57
CA PHE A 58 8.78 4.92 -11.13
C PHE A 58 7.69 3.90 -10.74
N SER A 59 6.43 4.12 -11.12
CA SER A 59 5.31 3.24 -10.75
C SER A 59 5.53 1.78 -11.16
N LYS A 60 6.04 1.51 -12.37
CA LYS A 60 6.34 0.16 -12.86
C LYS A 60 7.37 -0.57 -11.98
N ARG A 61 8.46 0.12 -11.62
CA ARG A 61 9.52 -0.47 -10.78
C ARG A 61 9.02 -0.75 -9.37
N LYS A 62 8.20 0.16 -8.81
CA LYS A 62 7.57 -0.03 -7.50
C LYS A 62 6.58 -1.20 -7.52
N ALA A 63 5.74 -1.29 -8.55
CA ALA A 63 4.79 -2.39 -8.72
C ALA A 63 5.51 -3.75 -8.76
N LYS A 64 6.56 -3.89 -9.57
CA LYS A 64 7.36 -5.12 -9.61
C LYS A 64 7.97 -5.51 -8.27
N ARG A 65 8.42 -4.53 -7.47
CA ARG A 65 8.97 -4.80 -6.13
C ARG A 65 7.87 -5.23 -5.16
N ALA A 66 6.77 -4.49 -5.12
CA ALA A 66 5.61 -4.85 -4.32
C ALA A 66 5.10 -6.25 -4.70
N MET A 67 5.17 -6.59 -5.98
CA MET A 67 4.73 -7.88 -6.48
C MET A 67 5.60 -9.02 -5.92
N LYS A 68 6.93 -8.88 -6.06
CA LYS A 68 7.90 -9.83 -5.48
C LYS A 68 7.83 -9.96 -3.96
N GLU A 69 7.37 -8.91 -3.27
CA GLU A 69 7.21 -8.92 -1.81
C GLU A 69 5.91 -9.61 -1.39
N ALA A 70 4.84 -9.56 -2.21
CA ALA A 70 3.52 -10.06 -1.84
C ALA A 70 3.17 -11.45 -2.38
N ASP A 71 3.42 -11.69 -3.66
CA ASP A 71 3.11 -12.96 -4.36
C ASP A 71 4.03 -14.07 -3.86
N SER A 72 3.52 -14.80 -2.87
CA SER A 72 4.27 -15.82 -2.17
C SER A 72 4.19 -17.15 -2.90
N ASN A 73 3.13 -17.35 -3.68
CA ASN A 73 2.92 -18.55 -4.49
C ASN A 73 3.54 -18.46 -5.91
N ASN A 74 4.06 -17.28 -6.29
CA ASN A 74 4.66 -16.95 -7.59
C ASN A 74 3.71 -17.09 -8.79
N ASN A 75 2.43 -16.81 -8.62
CA ASN A 75 1.42 -16.89 -9.69
C ASN A 75 1.25 -15.58 -10.49
N GLY A 76 1.93 -14.50 -10.09
CA GLY A 76 1.85 -13.18 -10.73
C GLY A 76 0.62 -12.35 -10.36
N LEU A 77 -0.11 -12.76 -9.33
CA LEU A 77 -1.31 -12.12 -8.78
C LEU A 77 -1.19 -11.99 -7.26
N ILE A 78 -1.99 -11.12 -6.66
CA ILE A 78 -2.12 -10.99 -5.21
C ILE A 78 -3.55 -11.33 -4.84
N ASP A 79 -3.71 -12.41 -4.10
CA ASP A 79 -4.99 -12.80 -3.53
C ASP A 79 -5.26 -12.13 -2.17
N ASP A 80 -6.37 -12.52 -1.54
CA ASP A 80 -6.82 -11.96 -0.27
C ASP A 80 -5.87 -12.26 0.89
N ASN A 81 -5.17 -13.41 0.84
CA ASN A 81 -4.22 -13.82 1.87
C ASN A 81 -2.87 -13.12 1.69
N GLU A 82 -2.50 -12.82 0.45
CA GLU A 82 -1.21 -12.19 0.11
C GLU A 82 -1.23 -10.66 0.27
N ILE A 83 -2.42 -10.03 0.28
CA ILE A 83 -2.57 -8.59 0.46
C ILE A 83 -1.88 -8.07 1.73
N VAL A 84 -1.86 -8.85 2.81
CA VAL A 84 -1.23 -8.44 4.07
C VAL A 84 0.28 -8.20 3.93
N HIS A 85 0.93 -8.88 2.99
CA HIS A 85 2.35 -8.73 2.70
C HIS A 85 2.67 -7.37 2.04
N LEU A 86 1.68 -6.66 1.50
CA LEU A 86 1.84 -5.30 1.00
C LEU A 86 1.93 -4.24 2.11
N ARG A 87 1.77 -4.60 3.38
CA ARG A 87 1.78 -3.65 4.52
C ARG A 87 3.03 -2.78 4.55
N ASP A 88 4.20 -3.39 4.45
CA ASP A 88 5.47 -2.67 4.52
C ASP A 88 5.68 -1.78 3.29
N PHE A 89 5.30 -2.29 2.11
CA PHE A 89 5.29 -1.50 0.88
C PHE A 89 4.34 -0.29 0.98
N ALA A 90 3.11 -0.49 1.46
CA ALA A 90 2.12 0.58 1.59
C ALA A 90 2.64 1.69 2.51
N ALA A 91 3.24 1.33 3.65
CA ALA A 91 3.78 2.30 4.60
C ALA A 91 4.99 3.06 4.05
N ARG A 92 5.90 2.35 3.36
CA ARG A 92 7.16 2.88 2.84
C ARG A 92 6.98 3.69 1.56
N ASP A 93 6.21 3.17 0.62
CA ASP A 93 6.16 3.66 -0.77
C ASP A 93 4.90 4.48 -1.09
N LEU A 94 3.82 4.32 -0.31
CA LEU A 94 2.54 5.01 -0.50
C LEU A 94 2.17 5.95 0.67
N GLY A 95 2.87 5.90 1.80
CA GLY A 95 2.49 6.64 3.00
C GLY A 95 1.17 6.16 3.61
N ILE A 96 0.79 4.92 3.34
CA ILE A 96 -0.44 4.30 3.82
C ILE A 96 -0.12 3.35 4.96
N LYS A 97 -0.76 3.52 6.11
CA LYS A 97 -0.64 2.58 7.23
C LYS A 97 -1.81 1.60 7.21
N LEU A 98 -1.52 0.32 6.97
CA LEU A 98 -2.52 -0.74 7.07
C LEU A 98 -2.72 -1.14 8.53
N VAL A 99 -3.98 -1.17 8.95
CA VAL A 99 -4.42 -1.70 10.24
C VAL A 99 -5.29 -2.93 10.00
N ASN A 100 -5.26 -3.88 10.95
CA ASN A 100 -6.20 -5.00 10.95
C ASN A 100 -7.47 -4.60 11.69
#